data_AF-A0A1V4M8Y4-F1
#
_entry.id   AF-A0A1V4M8Y4-F1
#
_cell.length_a   1.000
_cell.length_b   1.000
_cell.length_c   1.000
_cell.angle_alpha   90.00
_cell.angle_beta   90.00
_cell.angle_gamma   90.00
#
_symmetry.space_group_name_H-M   'P 1'
#
loop_
_entity.id
_entity.type
_entity.pdbx_description
1 polymer ?
#
loop_
_entity_poly.entity_id
_entity_poly.type
_entity_poly.pdbx_seq_one_letter_code
_entity_poly.pdbx_strand_id
1 'polypeptide(L)'
;MTKDNKTKDLAYEEAVKKLEVIVNKLEDSEIPLEESLAYFQEGIVLSRYCREKLAEIEARVEYLLKEEQKQSSGDSQQGGIEEP
;
A
#
# COMPACT_ATOMS: atom_id res chain seq x y z
N MET A 1 14.42 18.07 4.21
CA MET A 1 14.81 16.74 3.68
C MET A 1 13.54 15.97 3.29
N THR A 2 13.31 15.66 2.01
CA THR A 2 12.14 14.85 1.54
C THR A 2 12.44 14.07 0.24
N LYS A 3 13.66 13.53 0.07
CA LYS A 3 14.05 12.89 -1.21
C LYS A 3 13.76 11.38 -1.30
N ASP A 4 13.47 10.70 -0.20
CA ASP A 4 13.37 9.22 -0.19
C ASP A 4 11.97 8.65 -0.49
N ASN A 5 10.90 9.46 -0.45
CA ASN A 5 9.54 8.96 -0.74
C ASN A 5 9.18 8.98 -2.23
N LYS A 6 9.67 9.98 -2.97
CA LYS A 6 9.35 10.16 -4.39
C LYS A 6 9.70 8.94 -5.24
N THR A 7 10.82 8.29 -4.98
CA THR A 7 11.27 7.13 -5.78
C THR A 7 10.41 5.90 -5.52
N LYS A 8 9.94 5.70 -4.28
CA LYS A 8 9.00 4.61 -3.93
C LYS A 8 7.61 4.87 -4.49
N ASP A 9 7.14 6.12 -4.43
CA ASP A 9 5.88 6.53 -5.03
C ASP A 9 5.91 6.37 -6.56
N LEU A 10 7.02 6.77 -7.20
CA LEU A 10 7.24 6.53 -8.63
C LEU A 10 7.19 5.02 -8.98
N ALA A 11 7.80 4.16 -8.17
CA ALA A 11 7.78 2.71 -8.40
C ALA A 11 6.36 2.10 -8.26
N TYR A 12 5.52 2.63 -7.37
CA TYR A 12 4.12 2.21 -7.25
C TYR A 12 3.30 2.67 -8.45
N GLU A 13 3.37 3.95 -8.80
CA GLU A 13 2.67 4.53 -9.96
C GLU A 13 3.08 3.85 -11.28
N GLU A 14 4.36 3.50 -11.43
CA GLU A 14 4.86 2.72 -12.57
C GLU A 14 4.28 1.31 -12.59
N ALA A 15 4.18 0.63 -11.44
CA ALA A 15 3.58 -0.70 -11.36
C ALA A 15 2.09 -0.70 -11.73
N VAL A 16 1.34 0.32 -11.28
CA VAL A 16 -0.07 0.51 -11.63
C VAL A 16 -0.22 0.74 -13.14
N LYS A 17 0.57 1.65 -13.72
CA LYS A 17 0.55 1.90 -15.17
C LYS A 17 0.87 0.66 -15.99
N LYS A 18 1.86 -0.14 -15.56
CA LYS A 18 2.17 -1.41 -16.22
C LYS A 18 1.01 -2.39 -16.14
N LEU A 19 0.34 -2.47 -15.00
CA LEU A 19 -0.83 -3.33 -14.84
C LEU A 19 -1.98 -2.91 -15.77
N GLU A 20 -2.23 -1.61 -15.92
CA GLU A 20 -3.21 -1.08 -16.89
C GLU A 20 -2.85 -1.48 -18.33
N VAL A 21 -1.58 -1.35 -18.71
CA VAL A 21 -1.09 -1.78 -20.04
C VAL A 21 -1.32 -3.28 -20.24
N ILE A 22 -1.00 -4.10 -19.24
CA ILE A 22 -1.21 -5.55 -19.29
C ILE A 22 -2.69 -5.90 -19.46
N VAL A 23 -3.59 -5.26 -18.69
CA VAL A 23 -5.04 -5.47 -18.82
C VAL A 23 -5.50 -5.13 -20.23
N ASN A 24 -5.10 -3.97 -20.77
CA ASN A 24 -5.41 -3.58 -22.13
C ASN A 24 -4.90 -4.58 -23.18
N LYS A 25 -3.74 -5.20 -22.94
CA LYS A 25 -3.20 -6.25 -23.83
C LYS A 25 -3.96 -7.56 -23.74
N LEU A 26 -4.40 -7.95 -22.53
CA LEU A 26 -5.18 -9.16 -22.32
C LEU A 26 -6.61 -9.05 -22.85
N GLU A 27 -7.13 -7.84 -23.03
CA GLU A 27 -8.43 -7.57 -23.67
C GLU A 27 -8.38 -7.66 -25.21
N ASP A 28 -7.18 -7.69 -25.79
CA ASP A 28 -7.00 -7.86 -27.24
C ASP A 28 -7.34 -9.30 -27.65
N SER A 29 -8.36 -9.46 -28.50
CA SER A 29 -8.83 -10.76 -28.98
C SER A 29 -7.84 -11.47 -29.92
N GLU A 30 -6.83 -10.77 -30.44
CA GLU A 30 -5.84 -11.34 -31.37
C GLU A 30 -4.54 -11.77 -30.68
N ILE A 31 -4.46 -11.65 -29.36
CA ILE A 31 -3.24 -11.99 -28.62
C ILE A 31 -2.93 -13.50 -28.67
N PRO A 32 -1.68 -13.91 -28.98
CA PRO A 32 -1.28 -15.31 -28.90
C PRO A 32 -1.42 -15.89 -27.49
N LEU A 33 -1.70 -17.20 -27.38
CA LEU A 33 -1.90 -17.87 -26.10
C LEU A 33 -0.66 -17.77 -25.20
N GLU A 34 0.53 -17.97 -25.76
CA GLU A 34 1.79 -17.89 -25.02
C GLU A 34 2.04 -16.47 -24.49
N GLU A 35 1.70 -15.44 -25.27
CA GLU A 35 1.83 -14.04 -24.85
C GLU A 35 0.81 -13.68 -23.77
N SER A 36 -0.45 -14.09 -23.93
CA SER A 36 -1.47 -13.88 -22.89
C SER A 36 -1.10 -14.54 -21.56
N LEU A 37 -0.51 -15.74 -21.59
CA LEU A 37 -0.03 -16.40 -20.38
C LEU A 37 1.11 -15.62 -19.72
N ALA A 38 2.05 -15.09 -20.51
CA ALA A 38 3.14 -14.26 -20.01
C ALA A 38 2.63 -12.97 -19.36
N TYR A 39 1.74 -12.25 -20.04
CA TYR A 39 1.12 -11.03 -19.50
C TYR A 39 0.29 -11.30 -18.25
N PHE A 40 -0.43 -12.43 -18.20
CA PHE A 40 -1.19 -12.82 -17.02
C PHE A 40 -0.29 -13.08 -15.81
N GLN A 41 0.83 -13.79 -16.01
CA GLN A 41 1.82 -14.02 -14.94
C GLN A 41 2.42 -12.71 -14.44
N GLU A 42 2.81 -11.80 -15.34
CA GLU A 42 3.32 -10.49 -14.97
C GLU A 42 2.26 -9.67 -14.21
N GLY A 43 1.01 -9.70 -14.68
CA GLY A 43 -0.12 -9.03 -14.04
C GLY A 43 -0.38 -9.51 -12.61
N ILE A 44 -0.28 -10.82 -12.35
CA ILE A 44 -0.38 -11.37 -10.99
C ILE A 44 0.72 -10.82 -10.08
N VAL A 45 1.96 -10.80 -10.57
CA VAL A 45 3.11 -10.30 -9.79
C VAL A 45 2.94 -8.83 -9.44
N LEU A 46 2.56 -8.00 -10.42
CA LEU A 46 2.32 -6.57 -10.21
C LEU A 46 1.13 -6.32 -9.28
N SER A 47 0.02 -7.04 -9.46
CA SER A 47 -1.15 -6.95 -8.58
C SER A 47 -0.79 -7.26 -7.12
N ARG A 48 0.03 -8.29 -6.89
CA ARG A 48 0.51 -8.64 -5.55
C ARG A 48 1.38 -7.54 -4.97
N TYR A 49 2.35 -7.05 -5.75
CA TYR A 49 3.22 -5.94 -5.35
C TYR A 49 2.43 -4.70 -4.92
N CYS A 50 1.46 -4.26 -5.73
CA CYS A 50 0.65 -3.08 -5.41
C CYS A 50 -0.12 -3.26 -4.09
N ARG A 51 -0.71 -4.44 -3.88
CA ARG A 51 -1.46 -4.76 -2.66
C ARG A 51 -0.58 -4.76 -1.42
N GLU A 52 0.58 -5.42 -1.50
CA GLU A 52 1.55 -5.44 -0.40
C GLU A 52 2.03 -4.02 -0.06
N LYS A 53 2.22 -3.18 -1.09
CA LYS A 53 2.66 -1.81 -0.89
C LYS A 53 1.61 -0.94 -0.19
N LEU A 54 0.34 -1.07 -0.57
CA LEU A 54 -0.76 -0.39 0.10
C LEU A 54 -0.88 -0.85 1.56
N ALA A 55 -0.79 -2.15 1.83
CA ALA A 55 -0.84 -2.68 3.19
C ALA A 55 0.29 -2.14 4.09
N GLU A 56 1.51 -1.98 3.54
CA GLU A 56 2.64 -1.35 4.26
C GLU A 56 2.31 0.10 4.65
N ILE A 57 1.71 0.85 3.73
CA ILE A 57 1.34 2.26 3.94
C ILE A 57 0.21 2.36 4.97
N GLU A 58 -0.83 1.54 4.84
CA GLU A 58 -1.96 1.49 5.78
C GLU A 58 -1.48 1.19 7.20
N ALA A 59 -0.64 0.17 7.38
CA ALA A 59 -0.07 -0.17 8.69
C ALA A 59 0.75 0.99 9.29
N ARG A 60 1.50 1.72 8.45
CA ARG A 60 2.26 2.89 8.88
C ARG A 60 1.35 4.04 9.30
N VAL A 61 0.27 4.30 8.56
CA VAL A 61 -0.73 5.32 8.91
C VAL A 61 -1.40 4.97 10.22
N GLU A 62 -1.81 3.71 10.41
CA GLU A 62 -2.42 3.23 11.65
C GLU A 62 -1.49 3.41 12.86
N TYR A 63 -0.21 3.06 12.71
CA TYR A 63 0.78 3.27 13.76
C TYR A 63 0.89 4.76 14.15
N LEU A 64 1.00 5.66 13.16
CA LEU A 64 1.12 7.10 13.41
C LEU A 64 -0.11 7.66 14.13
N LEU A 65 -1.32 7.23 13.75
CA LEU A 65 -2.56 7.65 14.40
C LEU A 65 -2.65 7.17 15.86
N LYS A 66 -2.20 5.93 16.14
CA LYS A 66 -2.16 5.40 17.51
C LYS A 66 -1.17 6.17 18.39
N GLU A 67 -0.01 6.54 17.86
CA GLU A 67 0.97 7.34 18.59
C GLU A 67 0.44 8.75 18.89
N GLU A 68 -0.26 9.37 17.94
CA GLU A 68 -0.92 10.67 18.14
C GLU A 68 -2.02 10.59 19.22
N GLN A 69 -2.82 9.52 19.23
CA GLN A 69 -3.81 9.28 20.28
C GLN A 69 -3.16 9.10 21.65
N LYS A 70 -2.03 8.38 21.72
CA LYS A 70 -1.30 8.15 22.97
C LYS A 70 -0.67 9.44 23.51
N GLN A 71 -0.23 10.34 22.64
CA GLN A 71 0.28 11.65 23.01
C GLN A 71 -0.81 12.65 23.42
N SER A 72 -2.02 12.53 22.87
CA SER A 72 -3.17 13.38 23.25
C SER A 72 -3.92 12.88 24.49
N SER A 73 -3.72 11.63 24.91
CA SER A 73 -4.33 11.03 26.13
C SER A 73 -3.50 11.22 27.40
N GLY A 74 -2.47 12.06 27.35
CA GLY A 74 -1.56 12.33 28.46
C GLY A 74 -2.03 13.42 29.43
N ASP A 75 -3.28 13.41 29.90
CA ASP A 75 -3.63 14.04 31.19
C ASP A 75 -5.00 13.55 31.68
N SER A 76 -5.00 12.63 32.64
CA SER A 76 -6.06 12.39 33.65
C SER A 76 -5.68 11.16 34.49
N GLN A 77 -4.57 11.25 35.23
CA GLN A 77 -4.47 10.49 36.48
C GLN A 77 -5.39 11.17 37.49
N GLN A 78 -6.68 10.80 37.49
CA GLN A 78 -7.56 11.19 38.57
C GLN A 78 -7.28 10.23 39.73
N GLY A 79 -6.62 10.76 40.76
CA GLY A 79 -6.36 10.08 42.01
C GLY A 79 -7.65 9.49 42.56
N GLY A 80 -7.71 8.16 42.61
CA GLY A 80 -8.64 7.44 43.45
C GLY A 80 -8.22 7.68 44.89
N ILE A 81 -9.02 8.49 45.57
CA ILE A 81 -8.95 8.74 47.00
C ILE A 81 -8.96 7.38 47.69
N GLU A 82 -7.88 7.06 48.39
CA GLU A 82 -7.84 6.02 49.41
C GLU A 82 -8.82 6.46 50.51
N GLU A 83 -9.93 5.75 50.66
CA GLU A 83 -10.78 5.85 51.85
C GLU A 83 -10.86 4.47 52.55
N PRO A 84 -10.95 4.47 53.89
CA PRO A 84 -10.37 3.47 54.78
C PRO A 84 -11.13 2.15 54.91
#